data_AF-X0X8T6-F1
#
_entry.id   AF-X0X8T6-F1
#
_cell.length_a   1.000
_cell.length_b   1.000
_cell.length_c   1.000
_cell.angle_alpha   90.00
_cell.angle_beta   90.00
_cell.angle_gamma   90.00
#
_symmetry.space_group_name_H-M   'P 1'
#
loop_
_entity.id
_entity.type
_entity.pdbx_description
1 polymer ?
#
loop_
_entity_poly.entity_id
_entity_poly.type
_entity_poly.pdbx_seq_one_letter_code
_entity_poly.pdbx_strand_id
1 'polypeptide(L)'
;LAAPVVHIWFFKAIPNHLGTLLAMKTTDLEKIIYFQDYVVTDPGQTPLKSGQLLSEEEFREATNKYGNAFKASMGAEAINSLLANIDLDALGSALRAAMAKTNSKQKIKDLTKRLKTVNAIESSNNKPEWMVLGVIPVIPPDLRPLVLLESGNFATSDLNDLYRRIINRNNRLKKLMDLNAPDVIIRNEKRMLQQAVDSLLDNGRCRRPVLGSNNRPLKSLTDMIKGKQGRFRENLLGKRVDYSARSVIVVGPN
;
A
#
# COMPACT_ATOMS: atom_id res chain seq x y z
N LEU A 1 4.54 11.49 -8.22
CA LEU A 1 5.10 10.23 -8.74
C LEU A 1 4.78 10.14 -10.23
N ALA A 2 5.60 9.45 -11.03
CA ALA A 2 5.35 9.29 -12.46
C ALA A 2 4.15 8.36 -12.77
N ALA A 3 3.81 7.46 -11.84
CA ALA A 3 2.58 6.68 -11.83
C ALA A 3 2.01 6.65 -10.41
N PRO A 4 0.67 6.54 -10.23
CA PRO A 4 0.07 6.38 -8.91
C PRO A 4 0.45 5.03 -8.30
N VAL A 5 0.41 4.96 -6.96
CA VAL A 5 0.83 3.80 -6.17
C VAL A 5 -0.17 3.52 -5.07
N VAL A 6 -0.61 2.28 -4.89
CA VAL A 6 -1.56 1.93 -3.81
C VAL A 6 -0.82 1.88 -2.47
N HIS A 7 -1.37 2.50 -1.42
CA HIS A 7 -0.73 2.48 -0.12
C HIS A 7 -0.83 1.09 0.53
N ILE A 8 0.32 0.48 0.88
CA ILE A 8 0.42 -0.91 1.38
C ILE A 8 -0.49 -1.23 2.58
N TRP A 9 -0.65 -0.30 3.52
CA TRP A 9 -1.52 -0.52 4.67
C TRP A 9 -2.98 -0.80 4.30
N PHE A 10 -3.54 -0.24 3.23
CA PHE A 10 -4.96 -0.43 2.94
C PHE A 10 -5.29 -1.77 2.27
N PHE A 11 -4.32 -2.45 1.65
CA PHE A 11 -4.54 -3.73 0.97
C PHE A 11 -3.82 -4.92 1.59
N LYS A 12 -2.73 -4.71 2.35
CA LYS A 12 -1.98 -5.78 3.05
C LYS A 12 -2.14 -5.79 4.56
N ALA A 13 -2.63 -4.71 5.18
CA ALA A 13 -2.91 -4.75 6.61
C ALA A 13 -4.23 -5.48 6.90
N ILE A 14 -4.38 -5.93 8.14
CA ILE A 14 -5.63 -6.48 8.65
C ILE A 14 -6.21 -5.42 9.59
N PRO A 15 -7.45 -4.96 9.37
CA PRO A 15 -8.35 -5.35 8.27
C PRO A 15 -7.95 -4.78 6.90
N ASN A 16 -8.23 -5.53 5.82
CA ASN A 16 -8.03 -5.08 4.45
C ASN A 16 -9.18 -4.15 4.05
N HIS A 17 -9.00 -2.85 4.26
CA HIS A 17 -10.01 -1.83 3.96
C HIS A 17 -10.34 -1.76 2.48
N LEU A 18 -9.33 -1.84 1.60
CA LEU A 18 -9.52 -1.76 0.15
C LEU A 18 -10.32 -2.97 -0.37
N GLY A 19 -9.96 -4.18 0.04
CA GLY A 19 -10.66 -5.42 -0.32
C GLY A 19 -12.08 -5.47 0.23
N THR A 20 -12.29 -4.95 1.44
CA THR A 20 -13.62 -4.86 2.03
C THR A 20 -14.50 -3.88 1.24
N LEU A 21 -13.95 -2.72 0.84
CA LEU A 21 -14.69 -1.72 0.09
C LEU A 21 -15.06 -2.20 -1.33
N LEU A 22 -14.09 -2.77 -2.05
CA LEU A 22 -14.28 -3.29 -3.41
C LEU A 22 -14.95 -4.67 -3.47
N ALA A 23 -15.18 -5.32 -2.32
CA ALA A 23 -15.63 -6.72 -2.23
C ALA A 23 -14.74 -7.70 -3.01
N MET A 24 -13.42 -7.50 -2.93
CA MET A 24 -12.40 -8.32 -3.60
C MET A 24 -11.52 -9.04 -2.58
N LYS A 25 -11.01 -10.22 -2.94
CA LYS A 25 -10.03 -10.93 -2.10
C LYS A 25 -8.69 -10.21 -2.14
N THR A 26 -7.90 -10.34 -1.07
CA THR A 26 -6.55 -9.78 -1.01
C THR A 26 -5.65 -10.31 -2.13
N THR A 27 -5.77 -11.59 -2.47
CA THR A 27 -5.01 -12.21 -3.57
C THR A 27 -5.29 -11.52 -4.90
N ASP A 28 -6.56 -11.22 -5.16
CA ASP A 28 -7.01 -10.68 -6.43
C ASP A 28 -6.55 -9.22 -6.57
N LEU A 29 -6.62 -8.46 -5.48
CA LEU A 29 -6.04 -7.12 -5.40
C LEU A 29 -4.53 -7.12 -5.62
N GLU A 30 -3.79 -8.06 -5.02
CA GLU A 30 -2.34 -8.18 -5.26
C GLU A 30 -2.02 -8.41 -6.73
N LYS A 31 -2.79 -9.28 -7.42
CA LYS A 31 -2.58 -9.54 -8.85
C LYS A 31 -2.79 -8.30 -9.69
N ILE A 32 -3.82 -7.51 -9.41
CA ILE A 32 -4.09 -6.25 -10.12
C ILE A 32 -2.98 -5.23 -9.84
N ILE A 33 -2.67 -4.97 -8.57
CA ILE A 33 -1.71 -3.94 -8.13
C ILE A 33 -0.30 -4.24 -8.66
N TYR A 34 0.11 -5.51 -8.70
CA TYR A 34 1.42 -5.92 -9.19
C TYR A 34 1.47 -6.28 -10.68
N PHE A 35 0.49 -5.79 -11.47
CA PHE A 35 0.47 -5.90 -12.94
C PHE A 35 0.50 -7.35 -13.46
N GLN A 36 -0.24 -8.26 -12.79
CA GLN A 36 -0.40 -9.67 -13.23
C GLN A 36 -1.70 -9.87 -14.03
N ASP A 37 -2.83 -9.42 -13.47
CA ASP A 37 -4.16 -9.58 -14.08
C ASP A 37 -4.79 -8.20 -14.32
N TYR A 38 -5.73 -8.12 -15.26
CA TYR A 38 -6.56 -6.95 -15.52
C TYR A 38 -7.82 -6.98 -14.65
N VAL A 39 -8.39 -5.81 -14.39
CA VAL A 39 -9.72 -5.67 -13.80
C VAL A 39 -10.61 -4.82 -14.69
N VAL A 40 -11.85 -5.27 -14.88
CA VAL A 40 -12.87 -4.53 -15.62
C VAL A 40 -13.29 -3.31 -14.81
N THR A 41 -12.92 -2.12 -15.28
CA THR A 41 -13.30 -0.85 -14.66
C THR A 41 -14.68 -0.39 -15.13
N ASP A 42 -14.99 -0.62 -16.40
CA ASP A 42 -16.27 -0.29 -17.01
C ASP A 42 -16.71 -1.44 -17.93
N PRO A 43 -17.80 -2.16 -17.60
CA PRO A 43 -18.29 -3.27 -18.40
C PRO A 43 -19.00 -2.83 -19.69
N GLY A 44 -19.43 -1.57 -19.81
CA GLY A 44 -20.17 -1.07 -20.96
C GLY A 44 -21.38 -1.94 -21.33
N GLN A 45 -21.49 -2.32 -22.60
CA GLN A 45 -22.59 -3.16 -23.15
C GLN A 45 -22.25 -4.66 -23.18
N THR A 46 -21.14 -5.06 -22.55
CA THR A 46 -20.66 -6.45 -22.57
C THR A 46 -21.26 -7.27 -21.41
N PRO A 47 -21.25 -8.62 -21.48
CA PRO A 47 -21.69 -9.46 -20.36
C PRO A 47 -20.72 -9.48 -19.18
N LEU A 48 -19.61 -8.72 -19.23
CA LEU A 48 -18.62 -8.64 -18.16
C LEU A 48 -19.17 -7.86 -16.97
N LYS A 49 -18.63 -8.13 -15.77
CA LYS A 49 -19.01 -7.42 -14.54
C LYS A 49 -17.91 -6.44 -14.13
N SER A 50 -18.31 -5.28 -13.61
CA SER A 50 -17.36 -4.38 -12.96
C SER A 50 -16.66 -5.08 -11.79
N GLY A 51 -15.33 -4.91 -11.69
CA GLY A 51 -14.51 -5.61 -10.70
C GLY A 51 -14.17 -7.07 -11.04
N GLN A 52 -14.57 -7.57 -12.20
CA GLN A 52 -14.16 -8.90 -12.67
C GLN A 52 -12.67 -8.90 -13.05
N LEU A 53 -11.94 -9.92 -12.59
CA LEU A 53 -10.56 -10.15 -13.02
C LEU A 53 -10.53 -10.86 -14.37
N LEU A 54 -9.58 -10.47 -15.19
CA LEU A 54 -9.27 -11.10 -16.47
C LEU A 54 -7.76 -11.40 -16.52
N SER A 55 -7.41 -12.64 -16.84
CA SER A 55 -6.03 -12.97 -17.19
C SER A 55 -5.59 -12.26 -18.48
N GLU A 56 -4.30 -12.28 -18.80
CA GLU A 56 -3.82 -11.67 -20.05
C GLU A 56 -4.43 -12.32 -21.30
N GLU A 57 -4.63 -13.64 -21.27
CA GLU A 57 -5.29 -14.39 -22.35
C GLU A 57 -6.78 -14.04 -22.46
N GLU A 58 -7.50 -14.04 -21.33
CA GLU A 58 -8.92 -13.68 -21.28
C GLU A 58 -9.17 -12.24 -21.70
N PHE A 59 -8.28 -11.31 -21.30
CA PHE A 59 -8.35 -9.91 -21.72
C PHE A 59 -8.16 -9.79 -23.23
N ARG A 60 -7.20 -10.53 -23.82
CA ARG A 60 -6.98 -10.55 -25.27
C ARG A 60 -8.19 -11.11 -26.01
N GLU A 61 -8.78 -12.19 -25.53
CA GLU A 61 -10.00 -12.75 -26.10
C GLU A 61 -11.19 -11.79 -26.01
N ALA A 62 -11.39 -11.17 -24.84
CA ALA A 62 -12.47 -10.22 -24.62
C ALA A 62 -12.29 -8.99 -25.52
N THR A 63 -11.06 -8.51 -25.69
CA THR A 63 -10.74 -7.40 -26.60
C THR A 63 -11.00 -7.79 -28.06
N ASN A 64 -10.68 -9.03 -28.46
CA ASN A 64 -10.99 -9.51 -29.82
C ASN A 64 -12.50 -9.66 -30.07
N LYS A 65 -13.26 -10.08 -29.05
CA LYS A 65 -14.71 -10.31 -29.16
C LYS A 65 -15.53 -9.01 -29.11
N TYR A 66 -15.18 -8.11 -28.19
CA TYR A 66 -15.99 -6.93 -27.86
C TYR A 66 -15.33 -5.61 -28.28
N GLY A 67 -14.08 -5.62 -28.72
CA GLY A 67 -13.34 -4.42 -29.11
C GLY A 67 -13.30 -3.39 -27.98
N ASN A 68 -13.71 -2.16 -28.30
CA ASN A 68 -13.72 -1.02 -27.37
C ASN A 68 -15.01 -0.92 -26.53
N ALA A 69 -15.87 -1.94 -26.53
CA ALA A 69 -17.16 -1.88 -25.81
C ALA A 69 -17.04 -1.96 -24.28
N PHE A 70 -15.86 -2.33 -23.75
CA PHE A 70 -15.56 -2.35 -22.32
C PHE A 70 -14.17 -1.74 -22.06
N LYS A 71 -13.92 -1.34 -20.81
CA LYS A 71 -12.60 -0.91 -20.35
C LYS A 71 -12.12 -1.79 -19.22
N ALA A 72 -10.92 -2.36 -19.39
CA ALA A 72 -10.20 -3.02 -18.32
C ALA A 72 -8.78 -2.46 -18.24
N SER A 73 -8.28 -2.31 -17.03
CA SER A 73 -6.95 -1.75 -16.74
C SER A 73 -6.28 -2.55 -15.62
N MET A 74 -5.00 -2.28 -15.39
CA MET A 74 -4.22 -2.94 -14.34
C MET A 74 -3.48 -1.91 -13.48
N GLY A 75 -2.93 -2.37 -12.35
CA GLY A 75 -2.14 -1.55 -11.45
C GLY A 75 -2.97 -0.58 -10.60
N ALA A 76 -2.28 0.39 -10.02
CA ALA A 76 -2.90 1.39 -9.13
C ALA A 76 -3.91 2.31 -9.84
N GLU A 77 -3.74 2.55 -11.14
CA GLU A 77 -4.67 3.35 -11.96
C GLU A 77 -6.05 2.69 -12.05
N ALA A 78 -6.07 1.37 -12.20
CA ALA A 78 -7.30 0.59 -12.22
C ALA A 78 -8.03 0.66 -10.88
N ILE A 79 -7.29 0.47 -9.78
CA ILE A 79 -7.84 0.60 -8.42
C ILE A 79 -8.38 2.01 -8.18
N ASN A 80 -7.65 3.05 -8.59
CA ASN A 80 -8.11 4.43 -8.45
C ASN A 80 -9.41 4.68 -9.23
N SER A 81 -9.49 4.17 -10.45
CA SER A 81 -10.69 4.30 -11.29
C SER A 81 -11.89 3.57 -10.68
N LEU A 82 -11.68 2.37 -10.14
CA LEU A 82 -12.73 1.63 -9.43
C LEU A 82 -13.21 2.40 -8.20
N LEU A 83 -12.29 3.00 -7.42
CA LEU A 83 -12.64 3.77 -6.23
C LEU A 83 -13.38 5.08 -6.57
N ALA A 84 -12.98 5.77 -7.63
CA ALA A 84 -13.61 7.00 -8.09
C ALA A 84 -15.04 6.79 -8.59
N ASN A 85 -15.34 5.61 -9.14
CA ASN A 85 -16.67 5.25 -9.65
C ASN A 85 -17.64 4.76 -8.57
N ILE A 86 -17.22 4.66 -7.30
CA ILE A 86 -18.10 4.20 -6.21
C ILE A 86 -18.92 5.38 -5.70
N ASP A 87 -20.24 5.28 -5.85
CA ASP A 87 -21.19 6.07 -5.09
C ASP A 87 -21.42 5.43 -3.72
N LEU A 88 -20.98 6.11 -2.66
CA LEU A 88 -21.07 5.63 -1.28
C LEU A 88 -22.51 5.55 -0.78
N ASP A 89 -23.39 6.47 -1.19
CA ASP A 89 -24.77 6.56 -0.73
C ASP A 89 -25.62 5.43 -1.34
N ALA A 90 -25.46 5.24 -2.65
CA ALA A 90 -26.08 4.14 -3.37
C ALA A 90 -25.57 2.79 -2.87
N LEU A 91 -24.26 2.65 -2.64
CA LEU A 91 -23.67 1.43 -2.11
C LEU A 91 -24.17 1.13 -0.69
N GLY A 92 -24.24 2.13 0.19
CA GLY A 92 -24.75 1.99 1.55
C GLY A 92 -26.20 1.49 1.57
N SER A 93 -27.05 2.06 0.73
CA SER A 93 -28.46 1.66 0.59
C SER A 93 -28.60 0.24 0.05
N ALA A 94 -27.83 -0.11 -0.99
CA ALA A 94 -27.81 -1.46 -1.56
C ALA A 94 -27.35 -2.52 -0.54
N LEU A 95 -26.34 -2.21 0.28
CA LEU A 95 -25.85 -3.11 1.33
C LEU A 95 -26.90 -3.34 2.43
N ARG A 96 -27.62 -2.29 2.87
CA ARG A 96 -28.72 -2.42 3.85
C ARG A 96 -29.83 -3.33 3.31
N ALA A 97 -30.23 -3.17 2.05
CA ALA A 97 -31.22 -4.03 1.41
C ALA A 97 -30.72 -5.49 1.26
N ALA A 98 -29.46 -5.69 0.87
CA ALA A 98 -28.87 -7.01 0.72
C ALA A 98 -28.76 -7.79 2.05
N MET A 99 -28.51 -7.08 3.15
CA MET A 99 -28.52 -7.67 4.50
C MET A 99 -29.91 -8.14 4.90
N ALA A 100 -30.96 -7.35 4.62
CA ALA A 100 -32.34 -7.73 4.96
C ALA A 100 -32.84 -8.95 4.16
N LYS A 101 -32.37 -9.11 2.91
CA LYS A 101 -32.77 -10.23 2.03
C LYS A 101 -32.06 -11.56 2.34
N THR A 102 -30.89 -11.50 2.98
CA THR A 102 -30.01 -12.67 3.11
C THR A 102 -30.09 -13.29 4.51
N ASN A 103 -30.44 -14.58 4.61
CA ASN A 103 -30.51 -15.29 5.89
C ASN A 103 -29.18 -15.97 6.33
N SER A 104 -28.14 -15.91 5.50
CA SER A 104 -26.85 -16.54 5.80
C SER A 104 -26.02 -15.71 6.78
N LYS A 105 -25.70 -16.28 7.95
CA LYS A 105 -24.88 -15.64 9.00
C LYS A 105 -23.52 -15.12 8.48
N GLN A 106 -22.87 -15.88 7.59
CA GLN A 106 -21.56 -15.49 7.04
C GLN A 106 -21.68 -14.28 6.11
N LYS A 107 -22.64 -14.31 5.16
CA LYS A 107 -22.87 -13.19 4.24
C LYS A 107 -23.29 -11.93 4.99
N ILE A 108 -24.15 -12.06 6.01
CA ILE A 108 -24.53 -10.93 6.88
C ILE A 108 -23.28 -10.33 7.52
N LYS A 109 -22.40 -11.16 8.13
CA LYS A 109 -21.16 -10.67 8.77
C LYS A 109 -20.27 -9.89 7.81
N ASP A 110 -20.10 -10.37 6.57
CA ASP A 110 -19.25 -9.69 5.58
C ASP A 110 -19.90 -8.41 5.04
N LEU A 111 -21.22 -8.42 4.81
CA LEU A 111 -21.98 -7.21 4.46
C LEU A 111 -21.94 -6.16 5.59
N THR A 112 -22.05 -6.57 6.86
CA THR A 112 -21.92 -5.68 8.01
C THR A 112 -20.54 -5.04 8.09
N LYS A 113 -19.46 -5.80 7.86
CA LYS A 113 -18.10 -5.24 7.81
C LYS A 113 -17.94 -4.22 6.68
N ARG A 114 -18.50 -4.52 5.50
CA ARG A 114 -18.48 -3.61 4.35
C ARG A 114 -19.26 -2.33 4.62
N LEU A 115 -20.49 -2.45 5.12
CA LEU A 115 -21.32 -1.31 5.49
C LEU A 115 -20.64 -0.45 6.58
N LYS A 116 -19.99 -1.08 7.57
CA LYS A 116 -19.23 -0.35 8.59
C LYS A 116 -18.09 0.48 7.97
N THR A 117 -17.42 -0.06 6.96
CA THR A 117 -16.34 0.65 6.25
C THR A 117 -16.89 1.80 5.41
N VAL A 118 -18.00 1.59 4.69
CA VAL A 118 -18.68 2.62 3.89
C VAL A 118 -19.14 3.77 4.79
N ASN A 119 -19.88 3.47 5.86
CA ASN A 119 -20.35 4.50 6.80
C ASN A 119 -19.19 5.26 7.46
N ALA A 120 -18.06 4.60 7.73
CA ALA A 120 -16.88 5.24 8.30
C ALA A 120 -16.22 6.23 7.33
N ILE A 121 -16.25 5.94 6.02
CA ILE A 121 -15.76 6.86 4.99
C ILE A 121 -16.76 8.00 4.81
N GLU A 122 -18.06 7.69 4.68
CA GLU A 122 -19.16 8.66 4.50
C GLU A 122 -19.25 9.66 5.66
N SER A 123 -19.08 9.20 6.90
CA SER A 123 -19.04 10.08 8.09
C SER A 123 -17.76 10.90 8.22
N SER A 124 -16.74 10.59 7.42
CA SER A 124 -15.48 11.32 7.41
C SER A 124 -15.40 12.24 6.19
N ASN A 125 -14.55 13.27 6.25
CA ASN A 125 -14.28 14.12 5.08
C ASN A 125 -13.26 13.47 4.10
N ASN A 126 -13.08 12.15 4.17
CA ASN A 126 -12.08 11.44 3.37
C ASN A 126 -12.70 10.86 2.12
N LYS A 127 -11.97 10.93 1.00
CA LYS A 127 -12.38 10.27 -0.24
C LYS A 127 -11.76 8.87 -0.36
N PRO A 128 -12.47 7.87 -0.91
CA PRO A 128 -11.92 6.52 -1.13
C PRO A 128 -10.63 6.50 -1.96
N GLU A 129 -10.55 7.36 -2.97
CA GLU A 129 -9.41 7.50 -3.90
C GLU A 129 -8.09 7.86 -3.20
N TRP A 130 -8.13 8.46 -2.00
CA TRP A 130 -6.92 8.82 -1.24
C TRP A 130 -6.12 7.62 -0.72
N MET A 131 -6.66 6.40 -0.82
CA MET A 131 -5.89 5.18 -0.58
C MET A 131 -4.83 4.93 -1.67
N VAL A 132 -4.93 5.62 -2.80
CA VAL A 132 -3.95 5.63 -3.89
C VAL A 132 -3.14 6.92 -3.84
N LEU A 133 -1.82 6.80 -3.72
CA LEU A 133 -0.89 7.91 -3.58
C LEU A 133 -0.42 8.38 -4.96
N GLY A 134 -0.69 9.66 -5.27
CA GLY A 134 -0.03 10.37 -6.38
C GLY A 134 1.30 11.02 -5.98
N VAL A 135 1.47 11.33 -4.69
CA VAL A 135 2.63 12.04 -4.12
C VAL A 135 3.03 11.36 -2.81
N ILE A 136 4.34 11.29 -2.56
CA ILE A 136 4.89 10.74 -1.31
C ILE A 136 5.69 11.84 -0.60
N PRO A 137 5.38 12.14 0.67
CA PRO A 137 6.16 13.09 1.44
C PRO A 137 7.53 12.50 1.81
N VAL A 138 8.53 13.37 1.89
CA VAL A 138 9.89 13.01 2.32
C VAL A 138 10.12 13.54 3.73
N ILE A 139 10.57 12.68 4.63
CA ILE A 139 10.87 13.04 6.01
C ILE A 139 12.05 14.05 6.05
N PRO A 140 12.02 15.04 6.95
CA PRO A 140 13.13 15.99 7.15
C PRO A 140 14.49 15.31 7.32
N PRO A 141 15.58 15.89 6.77
CA PRO A 141 16.91 15.29 6.79
C PRO A 141 17.42 14.98 8.20
N ASP A 142 17.08 15.79 9.20
CA ASP A 142 17.52 15.60 10.60
C ASP A 142 17.00 14.31 11.22
N LEU A 143 15.84 13.81 10.74
CA LEU A 143 15.26 12.54 11.18
C LEU A 143 15.82 11.33 10.41
N ARG A 144 16.68 11.57 9.41
CA ARG A 144 17.37 10.56 8.59
C ARG A 144 18.84 10.95 8.38
N PRO A 145 19.63 11.10 9.47
CA PRO A 145 20.96 11.69 9.41
C PRO A 145 21.95 10.84 8.61
N LEU A 146 22.97 11.53 8.10
CA LEU A 146 24.15 10.97 7.47
C LEU A 146 25.35 11.52 8.27
N VAL A 147 25.95 10.67 9.09
CA VAL A 147 26.99 11.07 10.06
C VAL A 147 28.32 10.48 9.61
N LEU A 148 29.34 11.32 9.51
CA LEU A 148 30.71 10.87 9.26
C LEU A 148 31.27 10.23 10.54
N LEU A 149 31.75 8.99 10.43
CA LEU A 149 32.45 8.30 11.50
C LEU A 149 33.94 8.64 11.47
N GLU A 150 34.62 8.45 12.60
CA GLU A 150 36.07 8.65 12.73
C GLU A 150 36.89 7.79 11.76
N SER A 151 36.33 6.65 11.32
CA SER A 151 36.94 5.78 10.30
C SER A 151 36.90 6.35 8.87
N GLY A 152 36.32 7.53 8.66
CA GLY A 152 36.08 8.11 7.33
C GLY A 152 34.85 7.54 6.61
N ASN A 153 34.20 6.52 7.16
CA ASN A 153 32.95 5.96 6.63
C ASN A 153 31.73 6.78 7.06
N PHE A 154 30.68 6.78 6.24
CA PHE A 154 29.40 7.40 6.59
C PHE A 154 28.44 6.39 7.22
N ALA A 155 27.90 6.73 8.39
CA ALA A 155 26.74 6.07 8.96
C ALA A 155 25.47 6.69 8.36
N THR A 156 24.70 5.90 7.62
CA THR A 156 23.47 6.32 6.96
C THR A 156 22.24 5.65 7.55
N SER A 157 21.15 6.38 7.69
CA SER A 157 19.84 5.79 8.00
C SER A 157 19.32 4.88 6.89
N ASP A 158 18.74 3.72 7.25
CA ASP A 158 18.08 2.78 6.33
C ASP A 158 17.02 3.48 5.44
N LEU A 159 16.38 4.54 5.94
CA LEU A 159 15.38 5.32 5.18
C LEU A 159 15.99 5.98 3.94
N ASN A 160 17.24 6.45 4.01
CA ASN A 160 17.89 7.11 2.89
C ASN A 160 18.05 6.14 1.71
N ASP A 161 18.33 4.87 1.99
CA ASP A 161 18.41 3.83 0.97
C ASP A 161 17.06 3.54 0.32
N LEU A 162 16.00 3.47 1.12
CA LEU A 162 14.63 3.25 0.64
C LEU A 162 14.15 4.43 -0.22
N TYR A 163 14.40 5.67 0.23
CA TYR A 163 14.09 6.87 -0.56
C TYR A 163 14.88 6.93 -1.87
N ARG A 164 16.19 6.66 -1.82
CA ARG A 164 17.05 6.62 -3.02
C ARG A 164 16.53 5.63 -4.05
N ARG A 165 16.09 4.44 -3.62
CA ARG A 165 15.47 3.45 -4.51
C ARG A 165 14.21 3.99 -5.19
N ILE A 166 13.30 4.62 -4.44
CA ILE A 166 12.07 5.21 -5.02
C ILE A 166 12.41 6.30 -6.03
N ILE A 167 13.30 7.23 -5.69
CA ILE A 167 13.68 8.35 -6.57
C ILE A 167 14.28 7.81 -7.88
N ASN A 168 15.20 6.86 -7.79
CA ASN A 168 15.83 6.26 -8.97
C ASN A 168 14.81 5.54 -9.87
N ARG A 169 13.88 4.78 -9.27
CA ARG A 169 12.80 4.10 -10.01
C ARG A 169 11.83 5.08 -10.66
N ASN A 170 11.43 6.13 -9.93
CA ASN A 170 10.52 7.15 -10.43
C ASN A 170 11.13 7.93 -11.60
N ASN A 171 12.40 8.31 -11.49
CA ASN A 171 13.12 9.02 -12.56
C ASN A 171 13.32 8.12 -13.79
N ARG A 172 13.61 6.84 -13.57
CA ARG A 172 13.72 5.84 -14.65
C ARG A 172 12.39 5.63 -15.35
N LEU A 173 11.29 5.48 -14.61
CA LEU A 173 9.94 5.35 -15.17
C LEU A 173 9.59 6.57 -16.02
N LYS A 174 9.85 7.78 -15.52
CA LYS A 174 9.61 9.02 -16.27
C LYS A 174 10.35 9.02 -17.61
N LYS A 175 11.66 8.71 -17.59
CA LYS A 175 12.46 8.61 -18.82
C LYS A 175 11.95 7.55 -19.80
N LEU A 176 11.49 6.40 -19.30
CA LEU A 176 10.93 5.34 -20.15
C LEU A 176 9.60 5.76 -20.81
N MET A 177 8.78 6.52 -20.08
CA MET A 177 7.54 7.09 -20.63
C MET A 177 7.85 8.16 -21.69
N ASP A 178 8.81 9.05 -21.44
CA ASP A 178 9.20 10.10 -22.38
C ASP A 178 9.78 9.52 -23.69
N LEU A 179 10.42 8.35 -23.62
CA LEU A 179 10.97 7.62 -24.78
C LEU A 179 9.95 6.69 -25.47
N ASN A 180 8.69 6.67 -25.02
CA ASN A 180 7.66 5.73 -25.49
C ASN A 180 8.15 4.27 -25.52
N ALA A 181 8.83 3.84 -24.45
CA ALA A 181 9.32 2.47 -24.34
C ALA A 181 8.14 1.46 -24.39
N PRO A 182 8.37 0.22 -24.84
CA PRO A 182 7.33 -0.80 -24.88
C PRO A 182 6.59 -1.00 -23.56
N ASP A 183 5.28 -1.26 -23.62
CA ASP A 183 4.39 -1.40 -22.46
C ASP A 183 4.88 -2.42 -21.43
N VAL A 184 5.48 -3.52 -21.87
CA VAL A 184 6.03 -4.55 -20.98
C VAL A 184 7.10 -3.97 -20.05
N ILE A 185 7.95 -3.09 -20.57
CA ILE A 185 9.01 -2.43 -19.79
C ILE A 185 8.40 -1.41 -18.84
N ILE A 186 7.44 -0.61 -19.31
CA ILE A 186 6.74 0.38 -18.48
C ILE A 186 5.99 -0.30 -17.32
N ARG A 187 5.25 -1.39 -17.59
CA ARG A 187 4.55 -2.18 -16.57
C ARG A 187 5.50 -2.74 -15.52
N ASN A 188 6.64 -3.28 -15.96
CA ASN A 188 7.64 -3.78 -15.03
C ASN A 188 8.21 -2.65 -14.15
N GLU A 189 8.49 -1.47 -14.71
CA GLU A 189 9.00 -0.34 -13.92
C GLU A 189 7.93 0.26 -12.99
N LYS A 190 6.65 0.32 -13.40
CA LYS A 190 5.52 0.66 -12.51
C LYS A 190 5.40 -0.32 -11.35
N ARG A 191 5.51 -1.64 -11.61
CA ARG A 191 5.55 -2.68 -10.57
C ARG A 191 6.74 -2.50 -9.63
N MET A 192 7.91 -2.17 -10.15
CA MET A 192 9.12 -1.93 -9.34
C MET A 192 8.98 -0.68 -8.47
N LEU A 193 8.35 0.38 -9.00
CA LEU A 193 8.03 1.59 -8.24
C LEU A 193 7.06 1.27 -7.08
N GLN A 194 5.99 0.51 -7.34
CA GLN A 194 5.05 0.07 -6.31
C GLN A 194 5.78 -0.69 -5.18
N GLN A 195 6.62 -1.67 -5.54
CA GLN A 195 7.39 -2.43 -4.54
C GLN A 195 8.40 -1.57 -3.76
N ALA A 196 9.00 -0.58 -4.39
CA ALA A 196 9.91 0.35 -3.71
C ALA A 196 9.16 1.19 -2.66
N VAL A 197 7.97 1.67 -2.99
CA VAL A 197 7.12 2.42 -2.05
C VAL A 197 6.61 1.52 -0.92
N ASP A 198 6.18 0.30 -1.26
CA ASP A 198 5.80 -0.72 -0.27
C ASP A 198 6.92 -0.93 0.77
N SER A 199 8.17 -1.04 0.31
CA SER A 199 9.33 -1.22 1.18
C SER A 199 9.66 -0.02 2.07
N LEU A 200 9.40 1.21 1.61
CA LEU A 200 9.55 2.42 2.43
C LEU A 200 8.51 2.44 3.56
N LEU A 201 7.26 2.15 3.24
CA LEU A 201 6.14 2.22 4.18
C LEU A 201 6.18 1.07 5.18
N ASP A 202 6.23 -0.18 4.71
CA ASP A 202 6.26 -1.38 5.57
C ASP A 202 7.00 -2.54 4.89
N ASN A 203 8.34 -2.54 5.00
CA ASN A 203 9.21 -3.55 4.40
C ASN A 203 8.90 -4.97 4.89
N GLY A 204 8.40 -5.12 6.11
CA GLY A 204 8.06 -6.42 6.69
C GLY A 204 6.83 -7.09 6.09
N ARG A 205 5.95 -6.32 5.42
CA ARG A 205 4.74 -6.87 4.74
C ARG A 205 4.99 -7.25 3.29
N CYS A 206 6.14 -6.87 2.73
CA CYS A 206 6.58 -7.32 1.42
C CYS A 206 6.83 -8.84 1.44
N ARG A 207 6.55 -9.53 0.33
CA ARG A 207 6.80 -11.00 0.22
C ARG A 207 8.26 -11.35 0.51
N ARG A 208 9.18 -10.48 0.08
CA ARG A 208 10.60 -10.55 0.39
C ARG A 208 11.04 -9.16 0.86
N PRO A 209 11.58 -9.01 2.08
CA PRO A 209 12.04 -7.72 2.56
C PRO A 209 13.28 -7.29 1.78
N VAL A 210 13.40 -6.00 1.53
CA VAL A 210 14.61 -5.42 0.95
C VAL A 210 15.72 -5.46 2.00
N LEU A 211 16.84 -6.07 1.62
CA LEU A 211 18.02 -6.23 2.46
C LEU A 211 19.04 -5.10 2.19
N GLY A 212 19.74 -4.69 3.23
CA GLY A 212 20.90 -3.80 3.16
C GLY A 212 22.20 -4.56 2.89
N SER A 213 23.34 -3.86 2.95
CA SER A 213 24.68 -4.41 2.73
C SER A 213 25.02 -5.58 3.65
N ASN A 214 24.51 -5.57 4.88
CA ASN A 214 24.82 -6.58 5.90
C ASN A 214 23.82 -7.75 5.88
N ASN A 215 23.10 -7.96 4.77
CA ASN A 215 22.02 -8.94 4.61
C ASN A 215 20.88 -8.83 5.64
N ARG A 216 20.83 -7.74 6.41
CA ARG A 216 19.73 -7.43 7.32
C ARG A 216 18.61 -6.73 6.56
N PRO A 217 17.32 -7.00 6.86
CA PRO A 217 16.23 -6.19 6.35
C PRO A 217 16.39 -4.73 6.78
N LEU A 218 16.18 -3.82 5.82
CA LEU A 218 16.14 -2.38 6.07
C LEU A 218 14.93 -2.03 6.93
N LYS A 219 15.11 -1.15 7.92
CA LYS A 219 14.01 -0.64 8.74
C LYS A 219 13.14 0.35 7.95
N SER A 220 11.85 0.04 7.85
CA SER A 220 10.84 0.91 7.22
C SER A 220 10.27 1.95 8.19
N LEU A 221 9.44 2.87 7.68
CA LEU A 221 8.73 3.86 8.50
C LEU A 221 7.87 3.19 9.58
N THR A 222 7.18 2.11 9.22
CA THR A 222 6.38 1.35 10.18
C THR A 222 7.26 0.74 11.28
N ASP A 223 8.44 0.21 10.93
CA ASP A 223 9.37 -0.42 11.89
C ASP A 223 10.01 0.58 12.85
N MET A 224 10.14 1.85 12.46
CA MET A 224 10.62 2.90 13.36
C MET A 224 9.61 3.21 14.47
N ILE A 225 8.32 3.02 14.20
CA ILE A 225 7.24 3.37 15.12
C ILE A 225 6.89 2.18 16.02
N LYS A 226 6.76 0.97 15.45
CA LYS A 226 6.29 -0.23 16.15
C LYS A 226 7.42 -1.00 16.85
N GLY A 227 7.03 -1.90 17.76
CA GLY A 227 7.94 -2.86 18.38
C GLY A 227 8.63 -2.35 19.65
N LYS A 228 9.49 -3.20 20.24
CA LYS A 228 10.21 -2.88 21.50
C LYS A 228 11.23 -1.74 21.29
N GLN A 229 11.92 -1.75 20.15
CA GLN A 229 12.85 -0.71 19.71
C GLN A 229 12.15 0.41 18.91
N GLY A 230 10.82 0.47 18.97
CA GLY A 230 10.03 1.49 18.28
C GLY A 230 9.90 2.74 19.13
N ARG A 231 9.62 3.88 18.49
CA ARG A 231 9.51 5.19 19.16
C ARG A 231 8.56 5.20 20.37
N PHE A 232 7.41 4.51 20.27
CA PHE A 232 6.43 4.51 21.37
C PHE A 232 6.96 3.87 22.65
N ARG A 233 7.62 2.71 22.55
CA ARG A 233 8.07 1.96 23.73
C ARG A 233 9.44 2.42 24.21
N GLU A 234 10.36 2.67 23.29
CA GLU A 234 11.74 3.01 23.63
C GLU A 234 11.86 4.48 24.00
N ASN A 235 11.35 5.41 23.19
CA ASN A 235 11.65 6.84 23.37
C ASN A 235 10.58 7.60 24.17
N LEU A 236 9.29 7.25 24.00
CA LEU A 236 8.22 7.97 24.70
C LEU A 236 8.06 7.50 26.15
N LEU A 237 8.13 6.18 26.39
CA LEU A 237 8.01 5.60 27.73
C LEU A 237 9.37 5.39 28.42
N GLY A 238 10.42 5.06 27.66
CA GLY A 238 11.75 4.73 28.18
C GLY A 238 12.75 5.88 28.05
N LYS A 239 12.49 7.04 28.67
CA LYS A 239 13.44 8.16 28.62
C LYS A 239 14.60 7.94 29.59
N ARG A 240 15.82 8.15 29.10
CA ARG A 240 16.97 8.35 29.99
C ARG A 240 16.79 9.67 30.72
N VAL A 241 17.01 9.66 32.03
CA VAL A 241 16.85 10.83 32.89
C VAL A 241 18.22 11.25 33.42
N ASP A 242 18.44 12.56 33.40
CA ASP A 242 19.59 13.17 34.07
C ASP A 242 19.46 13.00 35.59
N TYR A 243 20.56 13.24 36.32
CA TYR A 243 20.63 13.07 37.79
C TYR A 243 20.31 11.65 38.27
N SER A 244 20.67 10.64 37.47
CA SER A 244 20.57 9.24 37.85
C SER A 244 21.95 8.59 37.96
N ALA A 245 22.12 7.71 38.95
CA ALA A 245 23.32 6.90 39.14
C ALA A 245 22.93 5.48 39.51
N ARG A 246 23.82 4.53 39.25
CA ARG A 246 23.67 3.13 39.62
C ARG A 246 24.89 2.69 40.42
N SER A 247 24.67 2.09 41.58
CA SER A 247 25.72 1.47 42.40
C SER A 247 25.22 0.12 42.93
N VAL A 248 26.14 -0.70 43.43
CA VAL A 248 25.82 -1.97 44.10
C VAL A 248 25.43 -1.66 45.53
N ILE A 249 24.26 -2.16 45.98
CA ILE A 249 23.81 -2.01 47.36
C ILE A 249 24.59 -2.96 48.28
N VAL A 250 24.96 -2.48 49.47
CA VAL A 250 25.63 -3.26 50.53
C VAL A 250 24.79 -3.20 51.81
N VAL A 251 24.92 -4.21 52.69
CA VAL A 251 24.01 -4.45 53.84
C VAL A 251 24.00 -3.32 54.88
N GLY A 252 25.02 -2.46 54.92
CA GLY A 252 25.09 -1.32 55.84
C GLY A 252 24.96 -1.68 57.33
N PRO A 253 25.89 -2.47 57.90
CA PRO A 253 25.75 -3.00 59.26
C PRO A 253 26.11 -2.03 60.41
N ASN A 254 26.42 -0.76 60.14
CA ASN A 254 26.74 0.27 61.15
C ASN A 254 25.62 1.31 61.25
#